data_AF-A0A3Q3A525-F1
#
_entry.id   AF-A0A3Q3A525-F1
#
_cell.length_a   1.000
_cell.length_b   1.000
_cell.length_c   1.000
_cell.angle_alpha   90.00
_cell.angle_beta   90.00
_cell.angle_gamma   90.00
#
_symmetry.space_group_name_H-M   'P 1'
#
loop_
_entity.id
_entity.type
_entity.pdbx_description
1 polymer ?
#
loop_
_entity_poly.entity_id
_entity_poly.type
_entity_poly.pdbx_seq_one_letter_code
_entity_poly.pdbx_strand_id
1 'polypeptide(L)'
;MDRKHPAWTPMCLLMVFPAVLGTPGSLTDLDVAGKLVFYQMEGNAVYVRNAGELASDVPTETMFELSNPWRNVSSAEFTYTWDLGNGEVIHGTEPVVRYHYPESGNYTMWLKVGVNGTKSAPLITGVYSTDVQVLDAIKNIELKGPSDYKVSQDTSLAFHVDGSPPMWVCWRFLANCEPDGTVGCTLAMLYENTLQLNHTFTSAGVHCLDISVRNDVSKLQTSFSLYVRRNNPAHLFFILSCAAVLVATFSFIVVVACRPRRQNRLQVAASSNAMFLKDQDSESQSKIHFSFSAVERGEKEPLMFQQGTQYCF
;
A
#
# COMPACT_ATOMS: atom_id res chain seq x y z
N MET A 1 -109.09 -15.53 -50.65
CA MET A 1 -109.19 -16.96 -51.04
C MET A 1 -107.78 -17.49 -51.21
N ASP A 2 -107.48 -18.54 -50.45
CA ASP A 2 -106.39 -19.52 -50.56
C ASP A 2 -104.97 -19.08 -50.99
N ARG A 3 -103.99 -19.09 -50.08
CA ARG A 3 -103.22 -20.25 -49.58
C ARG A 3 -102.12 -20.66 -50.57
N LYS A 4 -100.86 -20.38 -50.19
CA LYS A 4 -99.72 -21.32 -50.09
C LYS A 4 -98.41 -20.53 -50.01
N HIS A 5 -97.80 -20.52 -48.81
CA HIS A 5 -96.40 -20.14 -48.63
C HIS A 5 -95.51 -21.28 -49.17
N PRO A 6 -94.54 -21.01 -50.06
CA PRO A 6 -93.50 -21.99 -50.37
C PRO A 6 -92.35 -21.88 -49.36
N ALA A 7 -92.01 -23.03 -48.79
CA ALA A 7 -90.91 -23.23 -47.86
C ALA A 7 -89.57 -22.81 -48.48
N TRP A 8 -88.85 -21.94 -47.78
CA TRP A 8 -87.44 -21.66 -48.06
C TRP A 8 -86.59 -22.72 -47.36
N THR A 9 -86.10 -23.68 -48.12
CA THR A 9 -85.02 -24.59 -47.71
C THR A 9 -83.71 -23.82 -47.73
N PRO A 10 -82.98 -23.66 -46.61
CA PRO A 10 -81.63 -23.15 -46.66
C PRO A 10 -80.72 -24.27 -47.17
N MET A 11 -80.10 -24.03 -48.32
CA MET A 11 -79.04 -24.86 -48.86
C MET A 11 -77.80 -24.71 -47.96
N CYS A 12 -77.58 -25.66 -47.05
CA CYS A 12 -76.32 -25.76 -46.30
C CYS A 12 -75.19 -26.08 -47.29
N LEU A 13 -74.39 -25.08 -47.64
CA LEU A 13 -73.06 -25.31 -48.20
C LEU A 13 -72.21 -25.99 -47.12
N LEU A 14 -71.95 -27.29 -47.30
CA LEU A 14 -70.90 -28.01 -46.60
C LEU A 14 -69.55 -27.43 -47.02
N MET A 15 -69.06 -26.44 -46.27
CA MET A 15 -67.65 -26.04 -46.29
C MET A 15 -66.84 -27.16 -45.64
N VAL A 16 -66.34 -28.08 -46.47
CA VAL A 16 -65.31 -29.02 -46.07
C VAL A 16 -64.03 -28.22 -45.90
N PHE A 17 -63.73 -27.82 -44.67
CA PHE A 17 -62.39 -27.35 -44.32
C PHE A 17 -61.45 -28.55 -44.44
N PRO A 18 -60.39 -28.49 -45.27
CA PRO A 18 -59.35 -29.48 -45.18
C PRO A 18 -58.73 -29.33 -43.79
N ALA A 19 -58.90 -30.35 -42.95
CA ALA A 19 -58.10 -30.51 -41.75
C ALA A 19 -56.64 -30.60 -42.21
N VAL A 20 -55.92 -29.50 -42.10
CA VAL A 20 -54.46 -29.50 -42.18
C VAL A 20 -54.01 -30.33 -40.99
N LEU A 21 -53.70 -31.61 -41.23
CA LEU A 21 -52.84 -32.37 -40.33
C LEU A 21 -51.53 -31.58 -40.27
N GLY A 22 -51.33 -30.86 -39.17
CA GLY A 22 -50.03 -30.32 -38.83
C GLY A 22 -49.05 -31.49 -38.78
N THR A 23 -48.17 -31.55 -39.76
CA THR A 23 -46.98 -32.39 -39.71
C THR A 23 -46.24 -32.04 -38.41
N PRO A 24 -45.81 -33.03 -37.61
CA PRO A 24 -44.91 -32.73 -36.50
C PRO A 24 -43.66 -32.12 -37.12
N GLY A 25 -43.39 -30.86 -36.77
CA GLY A 25 -42.24 -30.12 -37.29
C GLY A 25 -40.98 -30.96 -37.14
N SER A 26 -40.25 -31.15 -38.24
CA SER A 26 -38.94 -31.78 -38.21
C SER A 26 -38.05 -31.03 -37.22
N LEU A 27 -37.48 -31.75 -36.24
CA LEU A 27 -36.53 -31.26 -35.23
C LEU A 27 -35.22 -30.68 -35.80
N THR A 28 -35.12 -30.54 -37.13
CA THR A 28 -33.92 -30.13 -37.86
C THR A 28 -33.70 -28.61 -37.94
N ASP A 29 -34.63 -27.80 -37.42
CA ASP A 29 -34.58 -26.32 -37.50
C ASP A 29 -34.91 -25.67 -36.15
N LEU A 30 -34.27 -26.16 -35.08
CA LEU A 30 -34.40 -25.58 -33.74
C LEU A 30 -33.21 -24.64 -33.49
N ASP A 31 -33.28 -23.43 -34.02
CA ASP A 31 -32.35 -22.36 -33.68
C ASP A 31 -32.70 -21.83 -32.28
N VAL A 32 -31.96 -22.31 -31.27
CA VAL A 32 -32.11 -21.86 -29.88
C VAL A 32 -31.30 -20.59 -29.76
N ALA A 33 -31.95 -19.48 -29.41
CA ALA A 33 -31.31 -18.19 -29.11
C ALA A 33 -31.29 -17.94 -27.59
N GLY A 34 -30.18 -17.42 -27.07
CA GLY A 34 -29.98 -17.16 -25.64
C GLY A 34 -28.75 -16.31 -25.37
N LYS A 35 -28.50 -16.02 -24.09
CA LYS A 35 -27.33 -15.28 -23.60
C LYS A 35 -26.74 -15.95 -22.35
N LEU A 36 -25.46 -15.75 -22.13
CA LEU A 36 -24.76 -16.18 -20.92
C LEU A 36 -24.80 -15.07 -19.87
N VAL A 37 -25.06 -15.45 -18.62
CA VAL A 37 -25.08 -14.55 -17.48
C VAL A 37 -24.26 -15.16 -16.35
N PHE A 38 -23.44 -14.34 -15.71
CA PHE A 38 -22.49 -14.76 -14.69
C PHE A 38 -22.86 -14.16 -13.33
N TYR A 39 -22.89 -14.98 -12.29
CA TYR A 39 -23.18 -14.56 -10.92
C TYR A 39 -22.00 -14.90 -10.01
N GLN A 40 -21.50 -13.92 -9.26
CA GLN A 40 -20.47 -14.11 -8.24
C GLN A 40 -20.88 -13.44 -6.93
N MET A 41 -20.46 -14.02 -5.80
CA MET A 41 -20.66 -13.43 -4.48
C MET A 41 -19.42 -12.65 -4.05
N GLU A 42 -19.62 -11.45 -3.52
CA GLU A 42 -18.59 -10.68 -2.81
C GLU A 42 -19.19 -10.29 -1.45
N GLY A 43 -18.70 -10.93 -0.39
CA GLY A 43 -19.31 -10.86 0.94
C GLY A 43 -20.74 -11.42 0.93
N ASN A 44 -21.72 -10.59 1.30
CA ASN A 44 -23.14 -10.97 1.32
C ASN A 44 -23.91 -10.53 0.06
N ALA A 45 -23.24 -9.90 -0.90
CA ALA A 45 -23.87 -9.37 -2.12
C ALA A 45 -23.60 -10.29 -3.31
N VAL A 46 -24.62 -10.48 -4.15
CA VAL A 46 -24.53 -11.19 -5.43
C VAL A 46 -24.38 -10.17 -6.54
N TYR A 47 -23.34 -10.31 -7.35
CA TYR A 47 -23.03 -9.44 -8.47
C TYR A 47 -23.24 -10.17 -9.79
N VAL A 48 -23.89 -9.48 -10.72
CA VAL A 48 -24.07 -9.96 -12.10
C VAL A 48 -22.92 -9.43 -12.96
N ARG A 49 -22.08 -10.33 -13.47
CA ARG A 49 -20.84 -10.01 -14.22
C ARG A 49 -21.06 -10.09 -15.73
N ASN A 50 -21.99 -9.29 -16.25
CA ASN A 50 -22.38 -9.33 -17.67
C ASN A 50 -21.27 -8.91 -18.65
N ALA A 51 -20.26 -8.15 -18.18
CA ALA A 51 -19.15 -7.69 -19.00
C ALA A 51 -17.99 -8.71 -19.07
N GLY A 52 -18.07 -9.82 -18.33
CA GLY A 52 -17.13 -10.92 -18.40
C GLY A 52 -15.97 -10.85 -17.40
N GLU A 53 -15.92 -9.84 -16.53
CA GLU A 53 -14.90 -9.76 -15.47
C GLU A 53 -15.29 -10.61 -14.26
N LEU A 54 -14.49 -11.63 -13.95
CA LEU A 54 -14.74 -12.56 -12.84
C LEU A 54 -13.59 -12.52 -11.83
N ALA A 55 -13.90 -12.65 -10.55
CA ALA A 55 -12.89 -12.86 -9.51
C ALA A 55 -12.32 -14.29 -9.57
N SER A 56 -10.99 -14.42 -9.50
CA SER A 56 -10.32 -15.71 -9.27
C SER A 56 -10.65 -16.27 -7.88
N ASP A 57 -10.60 -17.59 -7.74
CA ASP A 57 -10.93 -18.34 -6.52
C ASP A 57 -12.35 -18.12 -5.97
N VAL A 58 -13.24 -17.46 -6.71
CA VAL A 58 -14.62 -17.20 -6.31
C VAL A 58 -15.56 -18.10 -7.11
N PRO A 59 -16.45 -18.87 -6.43
CA PRO A 59 -17.49 -19.63 -7.11
C PRO A 59 -18.35 -18.74 -8.00
N THR A 60 -18.38 -19.08 -9.28
CA THR A 60 -19.18 -18.42 -10.31
C THR A 60 -20.29 -19.37 -10.74
N GLU A 61 -21.52 -18.88 -10.68
CA GLU A 61 -22.66 -19.55 -11.29
C GLU A 61 -22.91 -18.92 -12.66
N THR A 62 -22.68 -19.69 -13.73
CA THR A 62 -22.92 -19.27 -15.10
C THR A 62 -24.22 -19.90 -15.58
N MET A 63 -25.16 -19.07 -16.01
CA MET A 63 -26.48 -19.48 -16.47
C MET A 63 -26.68 -19.11 -17.94
N PHE A 64 -27.26 -20.03 -18.70
CA PHE A 64 -27.73 -19.77 -20.05
C PHE A 64 -29.22 -19.40 -20.03
N GLU A 65 -29.51 -18.13 -20.33
CA GLU A 65 -30.87 -17.61 -20.41
C GLU A 65 -31.39 -17.69 -21.85
N LEU A 66 -32.41 -18.51 -22.10
CA LEU A 66 -33.06 -18.58 -23.40
C LEU A 66 -33.82 -17.28 -23.70
N SER A 67 -33.58 -16.70 -24.88
CA SER A 67 -34.17 -15.42 -25.30
C SER A 67 -35.65 -15.53 -25.71
N ASN A 68 -36.10 -16.71 -26.15
CA ASN A 68 -37.47 -16.92 -26.65
C ASN A 68 -38.16 -18.11 -25.96
N PRO A 69 -38.85 -17.90 -24.82
CA PRO A 69 -39.57 -18.96 -24.12
C PRO A 69 -40.87 -19.42 -24.81
N TRP A 70 -41.30 -18.74 -25.89
CA TRP A 70 -42.60 -18.95 -26.55
C TRP A 70 -42.59 -19.92 -27.74
N ARG A 71 -41.43 -20.40 -28.21
CA ARG A 71 -41.44 -21.63 -29.03
C ARG A 71 -41.74 -22.79 -28.10
N ASN A 72 -42.62 -23.71 -28.52
CA ASN A 72 -42.93 -24.95 -27.80
C ASN A 72 -41.70 -25.87 -27.75
N VAL A 73 -40.72 -25.49 -26.94
CA VAL A 73 -39.49 -26.22 -26.62
C VAL A 73 -39.69 -26.98 -25.29
N SER A 74 -40.89 -26.96 -24.74
CA SER A 74 -41.25 -27.50 -23.42
C SER A 74 -41.15 -29.03 -23.29
N SER A 75 -40.87 -29.76 -24.38
CA SER A 75 -40.72 -31.22 -24.37
C SER A 75 -39.37 -31.71 -24.90
N ALA A 76 -38.44 -30.81 -25.22
CA ALA A 76 -37.11 -31.17 -25.70
C ALA A 76 -36.16 -31.35 -24.51
N GLU A 77 -35.52 -32.52 -24.41
CA GLU A 77 -34.46 -32.75 -23.44
C GLU A 77 -33.17 -32.12 -23.97
N PHE A 78 -32.74 -31.03 -23.34
CA PHE A 78 -31.50 -30.34 -23.69
C PHE A 78 -30.29 -30.97 -23.01
N THR A 79 -29.19 -30.95 -23.73
CA THR A 79 -27.86 -31.27 -23.23
C THR A 79 -26.96 -30.05 -23.40
N TYR A 80 -26.22 -29.70 -22.37
CA TYR A 80 -25.30 -28.58 -22.33
C TYR A 80 -23.88 -29.12 -22.20
N THR A 81 -22.98 -28.62 -23.05
CA THR A 81 -21.55 -28.87 -22.94
C THR A 81 -20.85 -27.54 -22.78
N TRP A 82 -20.31 -27.32 -21.59
CA TRP A 82 -19.59 -26.14 -21.16
C TRP A 82 -18.10 -26.39 -21.31
N ASP A 83 -17.43 -25.66 -22.20
CA ASP A 83 -15.97 -25.59 -22.27
C ASP A 83 -15.55 -24.27 -21.63
N LEU A 84 -14.79 -24.35 -20.55
CA LEU A 84 -14.46 -23.21 -19.71
C LEU A 84 -13.27 -22.40 -20.25
N GLY A 85 -12.66 -22.84 -21.35
CA GLY A 85 -11.52 -22.15 -21.98
C GLY A 85 -10.17 -22.40 -21.30
N ASN A 86 -10.15 -23.07 -20.15
CA ASN A 86 -8.95 -23.51 -19.44
C ASN A 86 -8.61 -24.99 -19.69
N GLY A 87 -9.29 -25.63 -20.65
CA GLY A 87 -9.17 -27.05 -20.96
C GLY A 87 -10.13 -27.96 -20.20
N GLU A 88 -10.88 -27.43 -19.24
CA GLU A 88 -11.95 -28.18 -18.57
C GLU A 88 -13.27 -28.12 -19.35
N VAL A 89 -13.92 -29.28 -19.47
CA VAL A 89 -15.21 -29.42 -20.15
C VAL A 89 -16.20 -30.13 -19.23
N ILE A 90 -17.37 -29.52 -19.05
CA ILE A 90 -18.44 -30.00 -18.17
C ILE A 90 -19.67 -30.30 -19.02
N HIS A 91 -20.19 -31.52 -18.89
CA HIS A 91 -21.42 -31.95 -19.54
C HIS A 91 -22.57 -32.02 -18.53
N GLY A 92 -23.76 -31.57 -18.93
CA GLY A 92 -24.93 -31.62 -18.06
C GLY A 92 -26.24 -31.45 -18.83
N THR A 93 -27.35 -31.58 -18.12
CA THR A 93 -28.71 -31.32 -18.64
C THR A 93 -29.31 -30.02 -18.09
N GLU A 94 -28.63 -29.39 -17.14
CA GLU A 94 -29.04 -28.11 -16.58
C GLU A 94 -28.43 -26.94 -17.38
N PRO A 95 -29.19 -25.84 -17.60
CA PRO A 95 -28.69 -24.63 -18.26
C PRO A 95 -27.80 -23.78 -17.33
N VAL A 96 -27.21 -24.38 -16.29
CA VAL A 96 -26.36 -23.73 -15.32
C VAL A 96 -25.11 -24.56 -15.06
N VAL A 97 -23.98 -23.89 -14.87
CA VAL A 97 -22.72 -24.50 -14.44
C VAL A 97 -22.13 -23.68 -13.30
N ARG A 98 -21.57 -24.37 -12.29
CA ARG A 98 -20.90 -23.74 -11.16
C ARG A 98 -19.42 -24.08 -11.21
N TYR A 99 -18.58 -23.06 -11.30
CA TYR A 99 -17.14 -23.23 -11.43
C TYR A 99 -16.38 -22.05 -10.79
N HIS A 100 -15.14 -22.26 -10.39
CA HIS A 100 -14.25 -21.19 -9.96
C HIS A 100 -12.94 -21.29 -10.73
N TYR A 101 -12.49 -20.18 -11.31
CA TYR A 101 -11.20 -20.12 -11.99
C TYR A 101 -10.10 -19.93 -10.93
N PRO A 102 -9.10 -20.82 -10.85
CA PRO A 102 -8.04 -20.72 -9.84
C PRO A 102 -6.99 -19.66 -10.17
N GLU A 103 -6.79 -19.34 -11.45
CA GLU A 103 -5.79 -18.39 -11.91
C GLU A 103 -6.44 -17.22 -12.63
N SER A 104 -5.88 -16.01 -12.43
CA SER A 104 -6.24 -14.84 -13.23
C SER A 104 -5.77 -15.03 -14.68
N GLY A 105 -6.56 -14.56 -15.64
CA GLY A 105 -6.23 -14.70 -17.05
C GLY A 105 -7.41 -14.40 -17.96
N ASN A 106 -7.15 -14.46 -19.27
CA ASN A 106 -8.19 -14.32 -20.28
C ASN A 106 -8.57 -15.71 -20.79
N TYR A 107 -9.85 -16.03 -20.71
CA TYR A 107 -10.41 -17.30 -21.14
C TYR A 107 -11.52 -17.04 -22.16
N THR A 108 -11.69 -17.96 -23.10
CA THR A 108 -12.84 -17.95 -24.01
C THR A 108 -13.71 -19.14 -23.67
N MET A 109 -14.86 -18.86 -23.04
CA MET A 109 -15.82 -19.88 -22.63
C MET A 109 -16.74 -20.21 -23.81
N TRP A 110 -16.96 -21.49 -24.07
CA TRP A 110 -17.90 -21.98 -25.07
C TRP A 110 -19.03 -22.78 -24.44
N LEU A 111 -20.25 -22.59 -24.93
CA LEU A 111 -21.39 -23.42 -24.59
C LEU A 111 -21.96 -24.03 -25.87
N LYS A 112 -22.01 -25.36 -25.93
CA LYS A 112 -22.76 -26.09 -26.96
C LYS A 112 -24.06 -26.59 -26.37
N VAL A 113 -25.17 -26.15 -26.97
CA VAL A 113 -26.52 -26.60 -26.64
C VAL A 113 -26.92 -27.66 -27.68
N GLY A 114 -27.27 -28.83 -27.18
CA GLY A 114 -27.77 -29.95 -27.98
C GLY A 114 -29.15 -30.37 -27.52
N VAL A 115 -29.90 -31.03 -28.40
CA VAL A 115 -31.17 -31.67 -28.07
C VAL A 115 -31.00 -33.18 -28.23
N ASN A 116 -31.40 -33.96 -27.24
CA ASN A 116 -31.50 -35.40 -27.37
C ASN A 116 -32.61 -35.73 -28.38
N GLY A 117 -32.22 -36.04 -29.60
CA GLY A 117 -33.11 -36.60 -30.61
C GLY A 117 -33.31 -38.10 -30.42
N THR A 118 -34.26 -38.68 -31.15
CA THR A 118 -34.47 -40.15 -31.21
C THR A 118 -33.32 -40.92 -31.88
N LYS A 119 -32.25 -40.24 -32.32
CA LYS A 119 -31.03 -40.84 -32.86
C LYS A 119 -29.91 -40.73 -31.83
N SER A 120 -29.02 -41.72 -31.84
CA SER A 120 -28.01 -42.05 -30.81
C SER A 120 -26.98 -40.97 -30.45
N ALA A 121 -27.08 -39.74 -30.98
CA ALA A 121 -26.22 -38.60 -30.64
C ALA A 121 -27.05 -37.30 -30.58
N PRO A 122 -26.77 -36.39 -29.63
CA PRO A 122 -27.50 -35.14 -29.49
C PRO A 122 -27.28 -34.24 -30.72
N LEU A 123 -28.37 -33.65 -31.21
CA LEU A 123 -28.34 -32.68 -32.32
C LEU A 123 -27.92 -31.32 -31.77
N ILE A 124 -26.75 -30.83 -32.17
CA ILE A 124 -26.28 -29.48 -31.79
C ILE A 124 -27.22 -28.44 -32.41
N THR A 125 -27.79 -27.61 -31.56
CA THR A 125 -28.82 -26.62 -31.89
C THR A 125 -28.38 -25.18 -31.61
N GLY A 126 -27.28 -24.99 -30.87
CA GLY A 126 -26.66 -23.68 -30.69
C GLY A 126 -25.23 -23.78 -30.17
N VAL A 127 -24.39 -22.83 -30.55
CA VAL A 127 -23.03 -22.66 -30.02
C VAL A 127 -22.87 -21.20 -29.62
N TYR A 128 -22.45 -21.00 -28.37
CA TYR A 128 -22.26 -19.70 -27.75
C TYR A 128 -20.82 -19.55 -27.31
N SER A 129 -20.32 -18.34 -27.38
CA SER A 129 -18.97 -18.00 -26.95
C SER A 129 -18.98 -16.66 -26.23
N THR A 130 -18.17 -16.54 -25.19
CA THR A 130 -17.94 -15.28 -24.49
C THR A 130 -16.51 -15.25 -23.96
N ASP A 131 -15.86 -14.11 -24.12
CA ASP A 131 -14.58 -13.88 -23.49
C ASP A 131 -14.81 -13.51 -22.02
N VAL A 132 -13.97 -14.07 -21.15
CA VAL A 132 -14.02 -13.94 -19.70
C VAL A 132 -12.65 -13.50 -19.23
N GLN A 133 -12.62 -12.37 -18.54
CA GLN A 133 -11.41 -11.84 -17.93
C GLN A 133 -11.43 -12.16 -16.42
N VAL A 134 -10.64 -13.12 -16.00
CA VAL A 134 -10.50 -13.49 -14.61
C VAL A 134 -9.42 -12.62 -13.97
N LEU A 135 -9.77 -11.94 -12.88
CA LEU A 135 -8.93 -11.01 -12.15
C LEU A 135 -8.76 -11.46 -10.70
N ASP A 136 -7.57 -11.25 -10.15
CA ASP A 136 -7.32 -11.44 -8.73
C ASP A 136 -8.01 -10.35 -7.92
N ALA A 137 -8.79 -10.79 -6.93
CA ALA A 137 -9.41 -9.91 -5.95
C ALA A 137 -8.36 -9.29 -5.02
N ILE A 138 -8.62 -8.06 -4.57
CA ILE A 138 -7.78 -7.34 -3.63
C ILE A 138 -7.98 -7.93 -2.24
N LYS A 139 -7.01 -8.74 -1.79
CA LYS A 139 -7.05 -9.44 -0.50
C LYS A 139 -6.33 -8.68 0.62
N ASN A 140 -5.29 -7.91 0.28
CA ASN A 140 -4.48 -7.20 1.26
C ASN A 140 -3.91 -5.88 0.71
N ILE A 141 -3.70 -4.94 1.63
CA ILE A 141 -2.95 -3.70 1.41
C ILE A 141 -1.90 -3.65 2.53
N GLU A 142 -0.62 -3.64 2.17
CA GLU A 142 0.49 -3.67 3.12
C GLU A 142 1.31 -2.38 3.04
N LEU A 143 1.57 -1.72 4.16
CA LEU A 143 2.50 -0.60 4.23
C LEU A 143 3.94 -1.11 4.43
N LYS A 144 4.78 -0.94 3.40
CA LYS A 144 6.23 -1.15 3.46
C LYS A 144 6.92 0.19 3.72
N GLY A 145 6.84 0.67 4.97
CA GLY A 145 7.40 1.95 5.39
C GLY A 145 8.29 1.83 6.64
N PRO A 146 9.05 2.88 6.97
CA PRO A 146 9.79 2.93 8.22
C PRO A 146 8.83 2.88 9.43
N SER A 147 9.31 2.34 10.56
CA SER A 147 8.53 2.26 11.80
C SER A 147 8.30 3.60 12.47
N ASP A 148 9.06 4.63 12.10
CA ASP A 148 9.06 5.95 12.72
C ASP A 148 9.21 7.06 11.69
N TYR A 149 8.38 8.09 11.83
CA TYR A 149 8.39 9.28 10.99
C TYR A 149 8.76 10.52 11.81
N LYS A 150 9.27 11.58 11.16
CA LYS A 150 9.62 12.85 11.82
C LYS A 150 8.89 14.02 11.16
N VAL A 151 8.60 15.03 11.98
CA VAL A 151 8.02 16.30 11.51
C VAL A 151 8.97 17.03 10.57
N SER A 152 8.43 17.62 9.50
CA SER A 152 9.15 18.40 8.49
C SER A 152 10.25 17.63 7.76
N GLN A 153 10.14 16.30 7.72
CA GLN A 153 10.98 15.44 6.92
C GLN A 153 10.15 14.94 5.73
N ASP A 154 10.72 14.98 4.53
CA ASP A 154 10.10 14.37 3.35
C ASP A 154 10.14 12.86 3.49
N THR A 155 8.96 12.25 3.52
CA THR A 155 8.80 10.80 3.73
C THR A 155 8.08 10.19 2.54
N SER A 156 8.59 9.05 2.08
CA SER A 156 7.98 8.25 1.01
C SER A 156 7.39 6.99 1.63
N LEU A 157 6.08 6.84 1.55
CA LEU A 157 5.32 5.67 1.99
C LEU A 157 5.10 4.76 0.78
N ALA A 158 5.51 3.50 0.87
CA ALA A 158 5.26 2.50 -0.18
C ALA A 158 4.20 1.51 0.30
N PHE A 159 3.10 1.41 -0.44
CA PHE A 159 2.05 0.41 -0.19
C PHE A 159 2.13 -0.67 -1.25
N HIS A 160 2.14 -1.91 -0.81
CA HIS A 160 1.97 -3.06 -1.67
C HIS A 160 0.49 -3.46 -1.67
N VAL A 161 -0.08 -3.65 -2.85
CA VAL A 161 -1.49 -4.04 -3.01
C VAL A 161 -1.56 -5.30 -3.84
N ASP A 162 -2.26 -6.30 -3.32
CA ASP A 162 -2.57 -7.53 -4.05
C ASP A 162 -3.75 -7.31 -5.00
N GLY A 163 -3.85 -8.16 -6.03
CA GLY A 163 -4.95 -8.11 -7.00
C GLY A 163 -4.50 -7.66 -8.39
N SER A 164 -5.39 -7.80 -9.37
CA SER A 164 -5.08 -7.47 -10.76
C SER A 164 -5.28 -5.98 -11.07
N PRO A 165 -4.32 -5.32 -11.75
CA PRO A 165 -4.46 -3.96 -12.26
C PRO A 165 -5.38 -3.90 -13.50
N PRO A 166 -5.92 -2.71 -13.85
CA PRO A 166 -5.76 -1.44 -13.15
C PRO A 166 -6.59 -1.37 -11.86
N MET A 167 -6.04 -0.72 -10.84
CA MET A 167 -6.73 -0.49 -9.56
C MET A 167 -6.95 1.00 -9.32
N TRP A 168 -8.15 1.37 -8.88
CA TRP A 168 -8.49 2.71 -8.44
C TRP A 168 -8.25 2.86 -6.94
N VAL A 169 -7.38 3.79 -6.58
CA VAL A 169 -7.04 4.11 -5.20
C VAL A 169 -7.67 5.45 -4.81
N CYS A 170 -8.24 5.49 -3.62
CA CYS A 170 -8.77 6.66 -2.95
C CYS A 170 -8.12 6.72 -1.56
N TRP A 171 -7.25 7.71 -1.33
CA TRP A 171 -6.51 7.82 -0.07
C TRP A 171 -6.59 9.23 0.53
N ARG A 172 -6.48 9.33 1.86
CA ARG A 172 -6.45 10.60 2.59
C ARG A 172 -5.81 10.46 3.98
N PHE A 173 -5.12 11.50 4.41
CA PHE A 173 -4.67 11.62 5.79
C PHE A 173 -5.77 12.24 6.65
N LEU A 174 -6.03 11.63 7.80
CA LEU A 174 -6.97 12.11 8.81
C LEU A 174 -6.20 12.75 9.96
N ALA A 175 -6.58 13.98 10.30
CA ALA A 175 -6.14 14.62 11.53
C ALA A 175 -6.79 13.90 12.72
N ASN A 176 -6.00 13.52 13.72
CA ASN A 176 -6.47 12.82 14.93
C ASN A 176 -7.26 11.53 14.67
N CYS A 177 -7.14 10.93 13.48
CA CYS A 177 -7.87 9.72 13.11
C CYS A 177 -9.41 9.85 13.11
N GLU A 178 -9.93 11.08 12.97
CA GLU A 178 -11.37 11.30 12.80
C GLU A 178 -11.73 11.50 11.32
N PRO A 179 -12.73 10.77 10.79
CA PRO A 179 -13.16 10.94 9.41
C PRO A 179 -13.92 12.26 9.26
N ASP A 180 -13.37 13.20 8.50
CA ASP A 180 -14.10 14.38 8.07
C ASP A 180 -14.98 14.01 6.86
N GLY A 181 -16.30 14.15 7.01
CA GLY A 181 -17.28 13.88 5.96
C GLY A 181 -17.29 14.92 4.84
N THR A 182 -16.60 16.05 5.02
CA THR A 182 -16.57 17.16 4.07
C THR A 182 -15.38 17.10 3.11
N VAL A 183 -14.35 16.31 3.44
CA VAL A 183 -13.10 16.23 2.67
C VAL A 183 -13.04 14.93 1.86
N GLY A 184 -13.00 15.09 0.54
CA GLY A 184 -12.81 13.99 -0.41
C GLY A 184 -11.42 13.33 -0.28
N CYS A 185 -11.22 12.22 -0.98
CA CYS A 185 -9.92 11.57 -1.07
C CYS A 185 -9.16 11.97 -2.33
N THR A 186 -7.84 11.79 -2.31
CA THR A 186 -7.02 11.88 -3.50
C THR A 186 -7.17 10.59 -4.30
N LEU A 187 -7.49 10.72 -5.58
CA LEU A 187 -7.65 9.60 -6.50
C LEU A 187 -6.37 9.33 -7.27
N ALA A 188 -6.01 8.05 -7.41
CA ALA A 188 -4.90 7.59 -8.23
C ALA A 188 -5.27 6.28 -8.92
N MET A 189 -4.70 6.03 -10.11
CA MET A 189 -4.77 4.72 -10.76
C MET A 189 -3.42 4.00 -10.63
N LEU A 190 -3.49 2.72 -10.27
CA LEU A 190 -2.35 1.83 -10.20
C LEU A 190 -2.40 0.84 -11.35
N TYR A 191 -1.34 0.84 -12.16
CA TYR A 191 -1.11 -0.16 -13.20
C TYR A 191 -0.19 -1.29 -12.71
N GLU A 192 0.40 -1.12 -11.53
CA GLU A 192 1.26 -2.08 -10.84
C GLU A 192 0.72 -2.34 -9.43
N ASN A 193 1.47 -3.13 -8.65
CA ASN A 193 1.11 -3.54 -7.30
C ASN A 193 1.74 -2.64 -6.21
N THR A 194 2.33 -1.50 -6.57
CA THR A 194 2.93 -0.58 -5.60
C THR A 194 2.43 0.85 -5.76
N LEU A 195 1.98 1.44 -4.66
CA LEU A 195 1.63 2.86 -4.57
C LEU A 195 2.69 3.58 -3.75
N GLN A 196 3.28 4.62 -4.32
CA GLN A 196 4.23 5.47 -3.63
C GLN A 196 3.59 6.82 -3.31
N LEU A 197 3.56 7.18 -2.03
CA LEU A 197 3.02 8.45 -1.54
C LEU A 197 4.11 9.27 -0.88
N ASN A 198 4.37 10.46 -1.42
CA ASN A 198 5.25 11.43 -0.79
C ASN A 198 4.43 12.34 0.13
N HIS A 199 4.82 12.43 1.39
CA HIS A 199 4.15 13.26 2.39
C HIS A 199 5.13 13.85 3.39
N THR A 200 4.82 15.05 3.86
CA THR A 200 5.63 15.78 4.85
C THR A 200 4.73 16.16 6.02
N PHE A 201 4.91 15.48 7.16
CA PHE A 201 4.09 15.69 8.34
C PHE A 201 4.42 17.03 9.01
N THR A 202 3.39 17.81 9.34
CA THR A 202 3.53 19.15 9.95
C THR A 202 3.41 19.15 11.47
N SER A 203 2.84 18.10 12.06
CA SER A 203 2.64 17.95 13.51
C SER A 203 3.11 16.58 14.01
N ALA A 204 3.51 16.54 15.28
CA ALA A 204 3.86 15.28 15.96
C ALA A 204 2.59 14.62 16.53
N GLY A 205 2.61 13.29 16.66
CA GLY A 205 1.49 12.51 17.16
C GLY A 205 1.13 11.35 16.23
N VAL A 206 -0.06 10.80 16.45
CA VAL A 206 -0.63 9.74 15.60
C VAL A 206 -1.40 10.38 14.47
N HIS A 207 -1.07 9.99 13.23
CA HIS A 207 -1.79 10.35 12.02
C HIS A 207 -2.36 9.08 11.41
N CYS A 208 -3.61 9.12 10.94
CA CYS A 208 -4.20 7.97 10.26
C CYS A 208 -4.25 8.21 8.75
N LEU A 209 -3.88 7.19 7.97
CA LEU A 209 -4.05 7.18 6.53
C LEU A 209 -5.18 6.21 6.19
N ASP A 210 -6.29 6.76 5.75
CA ASP A 210 -7.37 5.98 5.14
C ASP A 210 -7.02 5.71 3.68
N ILE A 211 -7.14 4.45 3.27
CA ILE A 211 -6.95 4.04 1.88
C ILE A 211 -8.03 3.03 1.49
N SER A 212 -8.65 3.28 0.34
CA SER A 212 -9.55 2.34 -0.32
C SER A 212 -9.00 2.06 -1.71
N VAL A 213 -8.93 0.77 -2.04
CA VAL A 213 -8.52 0.29 -3.36
C VAL A 213 -9.64 -0.56 -3.94
N ARG A 214 -9.90 -0.38 -5.23
CA ARG A 214 -10.92 -1.11 -5.98
C ARG A 214 -10.36 -1.55 -7.32
N ASN A 215 -10.72 -2.74 -7.78
CA ASN A 215 -10.66 -3.14 -9.18
C ASN A 215 -12.08 -3.54 -9.66
N ASP A 216 -12.18 -4.11 -10.86
CA ASP A 216 -13.49 -4.46 -11.43
C ASP A 216 -14.20 -5.56 -10.64
N VAL A 217 -13.44 -6.41 -9.94
CA VAL A 217 -13.98 -7.59 -9.25
C VAL A 217 -14.12 -7.43 -7.74
N SER A 218 -13.40 -6.48 -7.11
CA SER A 218 -13.36 -6.36 -5.66
C SER A 218 -13.05 -4.95 -5.16
N LYS A 219 -13.39 -4.68 -3.89
CA LYS A 219 -12.99 -3.45 -3.18
C LYS A 219 -12.53 -3.75 -1.75
N LEU A 220 -11.39 -3.18 -1.36
CA LEU A 220 -10.87 -3.22 0.01
C LEU A 220 -10.66 -1.80 0.55
N GLN A 221 -10.95 -1.61 1.83
CA GLN A 221 -10.69 -0.35 2.54
C GLN A 221 -10.04 -0.65 3.88
N THR A 222 -8.98 0.10 4.21
CA THR A 222 -8.24 -0.04 5.45
C THR A 222 -7.71 1.32 5.92
N SER A 223 -7.27 1.39 7.18
CA SER A 223 -6.66 2.58 7.77
C SER A 223 -5.37 2.22 8.47
N PHE A 224 -4.32 3.00 8.24
CA PHE A 224 -3.00 2.82 8.85
C PHE A 224 -2.71 3.92 9.86
N SER A 225 -2.34 3.55 11.08
CA SER A 225 -1.86 4.50 12.10
C SER A 225 -0.34 4.71 11.98
N LEU A 226 0.06 5.96 11.77
CA LEU A 226 1.45 6.37 11.61
C LEU A 226 1.86 7.25 12.79
N TYR A 227 2.96 6.88 13.46
CA TYR A 227 3.48 7.65 14.58
C TYR A 227 4.59 8.61 14.13
N VAL A 228 4.36 9.91 14.33
CA VAL A 228 5.27 10.98 13.94
C VAL A 228 5.90 11.62 15.17
N ARG A 229 7.22 11.54 15.28
CA ARG A 229 8.00 12.15 16.35
C ARG A 229 8.34 13.59 16.03
N ARG A 230 8.34 14.46 17.04
CA ARG A 230 8.85 15.83 16.91
C ARG A 230 10.32 15.76 16.55
N ASN A 231 10.70 16.42 15.46
CA ASN A 231 12.11 16.65 15.17
C ASN A 231 12.64 17.60 16.25
N ASN A 232 13.55 17.14 17.10
CA ASN A 232 14.08 17.94 18.21
C ASN A 232 15.47 18.47 17.82
N PRO A 233 15.58 19.66 17.20
CA PRO A 233 16.87 20.21 16.78
C PRO A 233 17.74 20.63 17.97
N ALA A 234 17.21 20.59 19.21
CA ALA A 234 17.95 20.96 20.42
C ALA A 234 19.28 20.20 20.57
N HIS A 235 19.34 18.91 20.17
CA HIS A 235 20.58 18.15 20.19
C HIS A 235 21.62 18.68 19.19
N LEU A 236 21.19 19.13 18.01
CA LEU A 236 22.09 19.72 17.02
C LEU A 236 22.63 21.07 17.49
N PHE A 237 21.77 21.94 18.04
CA PHE A 237 22.21 23.22 18.60
C PHE A 237 23.17 23.04 19.79
N PHE A 238 22.94 22.04 20.64
CA PHE A 238 23.85 21.70 21.74
C PHE A 238 25.21 21.21 21.24
N ILE A 239 25.24 20.29 20.27
CA ILE A 239 26.48 19.78 19.67
C ILE A 239 27.26 20.90 18.97
N LEU A 240 26.58 21.76 18.19
CA LEU A 240 27.19 22.91 17.53
C LEU A 240 27.76 23.91 18.55
N SER A 241 27.05 24.17 19.66
CA SER A 241 27.53 25.02 20.75
C SER A 241 28.78 24.43 21.42
N CYS A 242 28.75 23.14 21.78
CA CYS A 242 29.93 22.45 22.34
C CYS A 242 31.13 22.46 21.37
N ALA A 243 30.90 22.20 20.08
CA ALA A 243 31.95 22.23 19.06
C ALA A 243 32.56 23.64 18.93
N ALA A 244 31.74 24.69 18.93
CA ALA A 244 32.22 26.07 18.89
C ALA A 244 33.09 26.43 20.11
N VAL A 245 32.68 25.99 21.31
CA VAL A 245 33.47 26.18 22.54
C VAL A 245 34.81 25.45 22.44
N LEU A 246 34.81 24.18 22.01
CA LEU A 246 36.03 23.40 21.84
C LEU A 246 36.98 24.07 20.83
N VAL A 247 36.49 24.49 19.66
CA VAL A 247 37.30 25.20 18.65
C VAL A 247 37.89 26.50 19.21
N ALA A 248 37.10 27.28 19.95
CA ALA A 248 37.59 28.52 20.58
C ALA A 248 38.68 28.23 21.62
N THR A 249 38.51 27.21 22.45
CA THR A 249 39.52 26.82 23.46
C THR A 249 40.81 26.32 22.82
N PHE A 250 40.75 25.47 21.79
CA PHE A 250 41.94 25.02 21.07
C PHE A 250 42.63 26.17 20.36
N SER A 251 41.88 27.09 19.75
CA SER A 251 42.45 28.29 19.12
C SER A 251 43.16 29.18 20.13
N PHE A 252 42.58 29.36 21.32
CA PHE A 252 43.20 30.13 22.40
C PHE A 252 44.48 29.46 22.91
N ILE A 253 44.47 28.14 23.11
CA ILE A 253 45.66 27.36 23.50
C ILE A 253 46.77 27.52 22.46
N VAL A 254 46.45 27.42 21.16
CA VAL A 254 47.43 27.64 20.08
C VAL A 254 47.98 29.07 20.11
N VAL A 255 47.14 30.09 20.27
CA VAL A 255 47.60 31.49 20.36
C VAL A 255 48.49 31.73 21.59
N VAL A 256 48.21 31.09 22.72
CA VAL A 256 49.00 31.27 23.95
C VAL A 256 50.29 30.45 23.92
N ALA A 257 50.22 29.19 23.50
CA ALA A 257 51.36 28.27 23.48
C ALA A 257 52.32 28.51 22.31
N CYS A 258 51.79 28.93 21.15
CA CYS A 258 52.59 29.20 19.95
C CYS A 258 52.90 30.68 19.74
N ARG A 259 52.56 31.57 20.69
CA ARG A 259 53.02 32.96 20.65
C ARG A 259 54.55 32.97 20.70
N PRO A 260 55.26 33.48 19.68
CA PRO A 260 56.69 33.63 19.75
C PRO A 260 56.99 34.60 20.88
N ARG A 261 57.65 34.12 21.94
CA ARG A 261 58.17 34.96 23.01
C ARG A 261 59.13 35.94 22.35
N ARG A 262 58.67 37.19 22.09
CA ARG A 262 59.56 38.28 21.64
C ARG A 262 60.68 38.38 22.68
N GLN A 263 61.82 37.78 22.38
CA GLN A 263 63.06 38.06 23.09
C GLN A 263 63.40 39.52 22.79
N ASN A 264 63.01 40.42 23.70
CA ASN A 264 63.62 41.73 23.75
C ASN A 264 65.11 41.51 24.00
N ARG A 265 65.89 41.79 22.96
CA ARG A 265 67.34 41.93 22.98
C ARG A 265 67.69 43.07 23.93
N LEU A 266 67.84 42.77 25.21
CA LEU A 266 68.55 43.63 26.16
C LEU A 266 69.99 43.14 26.24
N GLN A 267 70.91 44.03 25.89
CA GLN A 267 72.35 43.86 25.97
C GLN A 267 72.73 43.23 27.32
N VAL A 268 73.40 42.08 27.28
CA VAL A 268 74.16 41.58 28.42
C VAL A 268 75.35 42.52 28.59
N ALA A 269 75.24 43.46 29.52
CA ALA A 269 76.40 44.15 30.07
C ALA A 269 77.17 43.11 30.89
N ALA A 270 78.31 42.67 30.35
CA ALA A 270 79.30 41.93 31.10
C ALA A 270 79.91 42.86 32.16
N SER A 271 79.54 42.67 33.42
CA SER A 271 80.36 43.14 34.54
C SER A 271 80.00 42.39 35.82
N SER A 272 80.83 41.41 36.19
CA SER A 272 81.42 41.29 37.53
C SER A 272 82.36 40.08 37.54
N ASN A 273 83.65 40.38 37.43
CA ASN A 273 84.75 39.43 37.55
C ASN A 273 84.92 39.09 39.04
N ALA A 274 84.73 37.84 39.43
CA ALA A 274 85.17 37.36 40.73
C ALA A 274 86.66 36.99 40.62
N MET A 275 87.52 37.83 41.20
CA MET A 275 88.97 37.58 41.30
C MET A 275 89.23 36.66 42.51
N PHE A 276 89.83 35.49 42.25
CA PHE A 276 90.16 34.50 43.27
C PHE A 276 91.61 34.71 43.72
N LEU A 277 91.81 35.37 44.87
CA LEU A 277 93.12 35.46 45.51
C LEU A 277 93.23 34.34 46.55
N LYS A 278 94.07 33.35 46.23
CA LYS A 278 94.47 32.28 47.13
C LYS A 278 95.74 32.73 47.84
N ASP A 279 95.61 33.18 49.09
CA ASP A 279 96.79 33.33 49.94
C ASP A 279 97.08 31.97 50.59
N GLN A 280 98.29 31.49 50.35
CA GLN A 280 98.78 30.18 50.75
C GLN A 280 99.87 30.41 51.77
N ASP A 281 99.50 30.79 52.98
CA ASP A 281 100.28 30.54 54.20
C ASP A 281 99.41 30.81 55.43
N SER A 282 99.56 29.93 56.43
CA SER A 282 98.90 29.87 57.75
C SER A 282 97.54 29.14 57.83
N GLU A 283 97.56 28.13 58.70
CA GLU A 283 96.44 27.29 59.12
C GLU A 283 95.36 28.11 59.83
N SER A 284 94.11 27.65 59.67
CA SER A 284 92.87 28.11 60.32
C SER A 284 92.11 29.27 59.64
N GLN A 285 90.96 28.89 59.05
CA GLN A 285 89.82 29.73 58.64
C GLN A 285 89.96 30.60 57.37
N SER A 286 89.64 30.03 56.21
CA SER A 286 89.30 30.78 54.99
C SER A 286 87.84 31.27 55.06
N LYS A 287 87.66 32.55 55.41
CA LYS A 287 86.36 33.23 55.49
C LYS A 287 86.02 33.88 54.14
N ILE A 288 84.99 33.40 53.46
CA ILE A 288 84.50 34.00 52.21
C ILE A 288 83.52 35.12 52.55
N HIS A 289 83.82 36.35 52.13
CA HIS A 289 82.97 37.52 52.37
C HIS A 289 82.10 37.79 51.15
N PHE A 290 80.80 37.53 51.25
CA PHE A 290 79.83 37.90 50.23
C PHE A 290 79.06 39.15 50.68
N SER A 291 79.20 40.24 49.93
CA SER A 291 78.38 41.44 50.10
C SER A 291 77.21 41.37 49.11
N PHE A 292 75.99 41.28 49.62
CA PHE A 292 74.77 41.36 48.84
C PHE A 292 73.98 42.60 49.27
N SER A 293 73.65 43.47 48.32
CA SER A 293 72.69 44.56 48.53
C SER A 293 71.26 44.02 48.40
N ALA A 294 70.44 44.24 49.42
CA ALA A 294 69.06 43.79 49.50
C ALA A 294 68.12 44.66 48.65
N VAL A 295 67.20 44.03 47.92
CA VAL A 295 65.96 44.62 47.42
C VAL A 295 64.81 43.63 47.71
N GLU A 296 63.67 44.21 48.06
CA GLU A 296 62.62 43.74 49.00
C GLU A 296 61.95 42.38 48.73
N ARG A 297 61.63 41.72 49.85
CA ARG A 297 60.95 40.43 49.98
C ARG A 297 59.49 40.66 50.40
N GLY A 298 58.53 40.39 49.51
CA GLY A 298 57.11 40.26 49.84
C GLY A 298 56.80 38.84 50.35
N GLU A 299 56.01 38.79 51.40
CA GLU A 299 55.84 37.70 52.40
C GLU A 299 55.26 36.37 51.89
N LYS A 300 55.68 35.28 52.55
CA LYS A 300 54.99 33.99 52.62
C LYS A 300 54.95 33.55 54.08
N GLU A 301 53.78 33.17 54.58
CA GLU A 301 53.50 32.13 55.61
C GLU A 301 52.01 32.20 56.05
N PRO A 302 51.42 31.20 56.75
CA PRO A 302 51.40 29.75 56.52
C PRO A 302 49.96 29.17 56.53
N LEU A 303 49.83 27.87 56.20
CA LEU A 303 48.61 27.07 56.37
C LEU A 303 48.42 26.69 57.85
N MET A 304 47.24 26.98 58.43
CA MET A 304 46.82 26.45 59.73
C MET A 304 45.46 25.75 59.61
N PHE A 305 45.43 24.54 60.14
CA PHE A 305 44.34 23.57 60.21
C PHE A 305 43.55 23.83 61.50
N GLN A 306 42.21 23.83 61.46
CA GLN A 306 41.39 23.68 62.67
C GLN A 306 40.09 22.94 62.34
N GLN A 307 39.88 21.81 63.00
CA GLN A 307 38.75 20.90 62.83
C GLN A 307 38.06 20.70 64.19
N GLY A 308 36.72 20.82 64.20
CA GLY A 308 35.75 20.30 65.19
C GLY A 308 35.64 21.03 66.53
N THR A 309 34.51 21.06 67.25
CA THR A 309 33.14 20.53 67.13
C THR A 309 32.42 20.94 68.42
N GLN A 310 31.13 21.35 68.40
CA GLN A 310 30.16 20.78 69.37
C GLN A 310 28.70 21.02 68.99
N TYR A 311 27.92 19.97 69.28
CA TYR A 311 26.55 19.62 68.95
C TYR A 311 25.50 20.13 69.95
N CYS A 312 24.21 20.05 69.58
CA CYS A 312 23.12 19.33 70.28
C CYS A 312 21.85 19.45 69.41
N PHE A 313 21.06 18.42 69.10
CA PHE A 313 20.84 17.09 69.68
C PHE A 313 20.90 15.98 68.62
#